data_AF-A0A497FFI3-F1
#
_entry.id   AF-A0A497FFI3-F1
#
_cell.length_a   1.000
_cell.length_b   1.000
_cell.length_c   1.000
_cell.angle_alpha   90.00
_cell.angle_beta   90.00
_cell.angle_gamma   90.00
#
_symmetry.space_group_name_H-M   'P 1'
#
loop_
_entity.id
_entity.type
_entity.pdbx_description
1 polymer ?
#
loop_
_entity_poly.entity_id
_entity_poly.type
_entity_poly.pdbx_seq_one_letter_code
_entity_poly.pdbx_strand_id
1 'polypeptide(L)' 'EVLALGFTTGTLSAGATTTTGYGFKIPSDAPLGEYTIKVFVWNGWISQMGANWKALAEPVTITITIIP' A
#
# COMPACT_ATOMS: atom_id res chain seq x y z
N GLU A 1 -1.44 17.14 3.41
CA GLU A 1 -1.11 15.71 3.53
C GLU A 1 -0.82 15.17 2.14
N VAL A 2 0.34 14.56 1.92
CA VAL A 2 0.70 13.97 0.62
C VAL A 2 0.39 12.48 0.70
N LEU A 3 -0.64 12.05 -0.02
CA LEU A 3 -0.94 10.63 -0.19
C LEU A 3 -0.30 10.15 -1.50
N ALA A 4 0.62 9.21 -1.40
CA ALA A 4 1.15 8.50 -2.55
C ALA A 4 0.63 7.06 -2.53
N LEU A 5 -0.02 6.65 -3.61
CA LEU A 5 -0.64 5.33 -3.73
C LEU A 5 -0.14 4.66 -5.01
N GLY A 6 0.42 3.48 -4.84
CA GLY A 6 0.75 2.55 -5.92
C GLY A 6 -0.06 1.28 -5.71
N PHE A 7 -0.69 0.78 -6.76
CA PHE A 7 -1.47 -0.46 -6.69
C PHE A 7 -1.35 -1.24 -8.00
N THR A 8 -1.58 -2.55 -7.88
CA THR A 8 -1.69 -3.50 -8.98
C THR A 8 -2.89 -4.39 -8.68
N THR A 9 -3.48 -4.91 -9.73
CA THR A 9 -4.61 -5.83 -9.62
C THR A 9 -4.29 -7.07 -10.42
N GLY A 10 -4.82 -8.20 -9.98
CA GLY A 10 -4.58 -9.48 -10.62
C GLY A 10 -5.31 -10.60 -9.91
N THR A 11 -5.15 -11.81 -10.43
CA THR A 11 -5.65 -13.04 -9.79
C THR A 11 -4.47 -13.83 -9.25
N LEU A 12 -4.60 -14.33 -8.03
CA LEU A 12 -3.60 -15.18 -7.39
C LEU A 12 -4.27 -16.50 -6.98
N SER A 13 -3.78 -17.61 -7.53
CA SER A 13 -4.28 -18.94 -7.18
C SER A 13 -3.91 -19.31 -5.74
N ALA A 14 -4.68 -20.20 -5.12
CA ALA A 14 -4.38 -20.71 -3.79
C ALA A 14 -2.97 -21.35 -3.75
N GLY A 15 -2.18 -20.97 -2.75
CA GLY A 15 -0.80 -21.43 -2.57
C GLY A 15 0.24 -20.77 -3.49
N ALA A 16 -0.17 -19.89 -4.40
CA ALA A 16 0.77 -19.13 -5.22
C ALA A 16 1.35 -17.93 -4.47
N THR A 17 2.56 -17.51 -4.88
CA THR A 17 3.23 -16.32 -4.36
C THR A 17 3.45 -15.33 -5.50
N THR A 18 3.34 -14.05 -5.20
CA THR A 18 3.69 -12.97 -6.12
C THR A 18 4.46 -11.88 -5.37
N THR A 19 5.31 -11.16 -6.09
CA THR A 19 6.09 -10.04 -5.56
C THR A 19 5.77 -8.80 -6.41
N THR A 20 5.47 -7.69 -5.74
CA THR A 20 5.23 -6.39 -6.38
C THR A 20 5.95 -5.30 -5.59
N GLY A 21 6.16 -4.15 -6.22
CA GLY A 21 6.83 -3.01 -5.60
C GLY A 21 6.40 -1.71 -6.24
N TYR A 22 6.36 -0.65 -5.43
CA TYR A 22 6.07 0.71 -5.87
C TYR A 22 7.16 1.64 -5.37
N GLY A 23 7.67 2.46 -6.27
CA GLY A 23 8.59 3.53 -5.93
C GLY A 23 7.83 4.84 -5.74
N PHE A 24 8.12 5.54 -4.66
CA PHE A 24 7.63 6.90 -4.43
C PHE A 24 8.82 7.84 -4.30
N LYS A 25 8.75 8.98 -4.98
CA LYS A 25 9.72 10.06 -4.79
C LYS A 25 9.29 10.85 -3.56
N ILE A 26 10.21 10.99 -2.62
CA ILE A 26 10.04 11.90 -1.49
C ILE A 26 10.38 13.30 -2.00
N PRO A 27 9.46 14.29 -1.91
CA PRO A 27 9.76 15.67 -2.28
C PRO A 27 10.96 16.21 -1.50
N SER A 28 11.77 17.07 -2.12
CA SER A 28 12.95 17.66 -1.45
C SER A 28 12.59 18.59 -0.29
N ASP A 29 11.35 19.07 -0.26
CA ASP A 29 10.75 19.89 0.79
C ASP A 29 9.87 19.06 1.75
N ALA A 30 9.91 17.73 1.67
CA ALA A 30 9.20 16.87 2.59
C ALA A 30 9.68 17.14 4.04
N PRO A 31 8.76 17.32 5.00
CA PRO A 31 9.13 17.46 6.40
C PRO A 31 10.06 16.34 6.88
N LEU A 32 11.06 16.69 7.69
CA LEU A 32 11.86 15.69 8.38
C LEU A 32 11.01 14.95 9.43
N GLY A 33 11.36 13.70 9.71
CA GLY A 33 10.68 12.88 10.72
C GLY A 33 10.16 11.55 10.17
N GLU A 34 9.25 10.93 10.92
CA GLU A 34 8.74 9.59 10.64
C GLU A 34 7.61 9.60 9.62
N TYR A 35 7.68 8.67 8.67
CA TYR A 35 6.66 8.39 7.67
C TYR A 35 6.21 6.94 7.77
N THR A 36 4.91 6.73 7.75
CA THR A 36 4.31 5.41 7.79
C THR A 36 3.96 4.93 6.38
N ILE A 37 4.47 3.76 6.01
CA ILE A 37 4.12 3.03 4.80
C ILE A 37 3.20 1.88 5.20
N LYS A 38 2.04 1.79 4.56
CA LYS A 38 1.06 0.72 4.79
C LYS A 38 0.81 -0.07 3.50
N VAL A 39 0.84 -1.39 3.61
CA VAL A 39 0.57 -2.32 2.51
C VAL A 39 -0.66 -3.13 2.87
N PHE A 40 -1.62 -3.19 1.94
CA PHE A 40 -2.86 -3.93 2.10
C PHE A 40 -3.12 -4.81 0.87
N VAL A 41 -3.85 -5.90 1.06
CA VAL A 41 -4.34 -6.76 -0.03
C VAL A 41 -5.83 -6.95 0.18
N TRP A 42 -6.64 -6.70 -0.85
CA TRP A 42 -8.09 -6.73 -0.76
C TRP A 42 -8.72 -7.15 -2.10
N ASN A 43 -9.99 -7.53 -2.10
CA ASN A 43 -10.68 -8.12 -3.24
C ASN A 43 -11.20 -7.14 -4.33
N GLY A 44 -10.79 -5.87 -4.29
CA GLY A 44 -11.26 -4.80 -5.18
C GLY A 44 -11.64 -3.51 -4.45
N TRP A 45 -11.73 -2.37 -5.15
CA TRP A 45 -12.01 -1.08 -4.49
C TRP A 45 -13.33 -1.12 -3.71
N ILE A 46 -13.36 -0.47 -2.53
CA ILE A 46 -14.58 -0.43 -1.69
C ILE A 46 -15.78 0.19 -2.43
N SER A 47 -15.53 1.18 -3.28
CA SER A 47 -16.54 1.81 -4.14
C SER A 47 -17.13 0.88 -5.19
N GLN A 48 -16.42 -0.21 -5.54
CA GLN A 48 -16.88 -1.22 -6.50
C GLN A 48 -17.50 -2.44 -5.80
N MET A 49 -16.90 -2.88 -4.70
CA MET A 49 -17.33 -4.10 -4.00
C MET A 49 -18.50 -3.84 -3.04
N GLY A 50 -18.66 -2.61 -2.54
CA GLY A 50 -19.69 -2.26 -1.57
C GLY A 50 -19.65 -3.17 -0.34
N ALA A 51 -20.79 -3.77 0.00
CA ALA A 51 -20.91 -4.69 1.13
C ALA A 51 -20.08 -5.99 0.99
N ASN A 52 -19.63 -6.33 -0.22
CA ASN A 52 -18.81 -7.51 -0.47
C ASN A 52 -17.30 -7.22 -0.34
N TRP A 53 -16.90 -6.00 0.03
CA TRP A 53 -15.50 -5.66 0.22
C TRP A 53 -14.88 -6.49 1.34
N LYS A 54 -13.68 -7.00 1.09
CA LYS A 54 -12.97 -7.87 2.04
C LYS A 54 -11.45 -7.70 1.93
N ALA A 55 -10.80 -7.52 3.09
CA ALA A 55 -9.36 -7.67 3.22
C ALA A 55 -8.96 -9.14 3.01
N LEU A 56 -7.95 -9.37 2.18
CA LEU A 56 -7.44 -10.70 1.84
C LEU A 56 -6.15 -11.05 2.58
N ALA A 57 -5.52 -10.06 3.21
CA ALA A 57 -4.36 -10.24 4.08
C ALA A 57 -4.39 -9.21 5.22
N GLU A 58 -3.70 -9.53 6.32
CA GLU A 58 -3.43 -8.55 7.38
C GLU A 58 -2.55 -7.42 6.84
N PRO A 59 -2.84 -6.15 7.17
CA PRO A 59 -2.03 -5.04 6.73
C PRO A 59 -0.61 -5.11 7.30
N VAL A 60 0.39 -4.80 6.48
CA VAL A 60 1.77 -4.63 6.93
C VAL A 60 2.07 -3.14 7.04
N THR A 61 2.69 -2.74 8.15
CA THR A 61 3.11 -1.35 8.39
C THR A 61 4.61 -1.29 8.59
N ILE A 62 5.26 -0.37 7.90
CA ILE A 62 6.70 -0.09 8.01
C ILE A 62 6.85 1.41 8.21
N THR A 63 7.79 1.83 9.06
CA THR A 63 8.14 3.23 9.24
C THR A 63 9.50 3.52 8.62
N ILE A 64 9.63 4.72 8.04
CA ILE A 64 10.91 5.27 7.59
C ILE A 64 11.10 6.64 8.25
N THR A 65 12.35 7.04 8.45
CA THR A 65 12.67 8.37 9.00
C THR A 65 13.44 9.17 7.97
N ILE A 66 12.96 10.37 7.68
CA ILE A 66 13.64 11.33 6.82
C ILE A 66 14.48 12.25 7.69
N ILE A 67 15.77 12.28 7.38
CA ILE A 67 16.79 13.08 8.05
C ILE A 67 17.45 14.02 7.02
N PRO A 68 18.13 15.10 7.46
CA PRO A 68 18.84 16.02 6.57
C PRO A 68 19.89 15.34 5.68
#